data_AF-A0A7J6RRU7-F1
#
_entry.id   AF-A0A7J6RRU7-F1
#
_cell.length_a   1.000
_cell.length_b   1.000
_cell.length_c   1.000
_cell.angle_alpha   90.00
_cell.angle_beta   90.00
_cell.angle_gamma   90.00
#
_symmetry.space_group_name_H-M   'P 1'
#
loop_
_entity.id
_entity.type
_entity.pdbx_description
1 polymer ?
#
loop_
_entity_poly.entity_id
_entity_poly.type
_entity_poly.pdbx_seq_one_letter_code
_entity_poly.pdbx_strand_id
1 'polypeptide(L)'
;MVYGSRFNQYIDRFIRRAKAVGVEHLLVFALDEEAYVSCRAAGTSLCIRGTPSIINKFTLPLILLRAGLDVLWVDFDVFLFRNPLPHLSKYSDQFDFLISDSFSTRCICNGVVFFHSLPAVQHWLLALVQW
;
A
#
# COMPACT_ATOMS: atom_id res chain seq x y z
N MET A 1 4.60 -3.14 0.89
CA MET A 1 5.29 -4.09 1.81
C MET A 1 6.70 -4.33 1.32
N VAL A 2 7.66 -4.67 2.19
CA VAL A 2 9.07 -4.92 1.80
C VAL A 2 9.61 -6.14 2.52
N TYR A 3 10.34 -6.98 1.78
CA TYR A 3 11.02 -8.18 2.27
C TYR A 3 12.33 -8.40 1.52
N GLY A 4 13.36 -8.82 2.24
CA GLY A 4 14.63 -9.28 1.69
C GLY A 4 15.65 -8.16 1.46
N SER A 5 16.91 -8.46 1.79
CA SER A 5 18.04 -7.52 1.75
C SER A 5 18.20 -6.79 0.41
N ARG A 6 17.90 -7.46 -0.71
CA ARG A 6 17.90 -6.85 -2.06
C ARG A 6 17.01 -5.60 -2.14
N PHE A 7 15.86 -5.61 -1.49
CA PHE A 7 14.90 -4.51 -1.51
C PHE A 7 15.06 -3.58 -0.29
N ASN A 8 15.45 -4.11 0.88
CA ASN A 8 15.56 -3.35 2.13
C ASN A 8 16.44 -2.10 2.01
N GLN A 9 17.52 -2.17 1.22
CA GLN A 9 18.41 -1.03 0.95
C GLN A 9 17.72 0.20 0.32
N TYR A 10 16.55 0.04 -0.29
CA TYR A 10 15.81 1.14 -0.93
C TYR A 10 14.78 1.81 -0.02
N ILE A 11 14.55 1.29 1.20
CA ILE A 11 13.46 1.74 2.09
C ILE A 11 13.58 3.24 2.40
N ASP A 12 14.77 3.68 2.82
CA ASP A 12 15.03 5.10 3.12
C ASP A 12 14.76 6.00 1.90
N ARG A 13 15.22 5.59 0.72
CA ARG A 13 15.00 6.36 -0.53
C ARG A 13 13.53 6.42 -0.92
N PHE A 14 12.80 5.31 -0.76
CA PHE A 14 11.37 5.25 -1.02
C PHE A 14 10.59 6.19 -0.10
N ILE A 15 10.87 6.16 1.21
CA ILE A 15 10.23 7.03 2.21
C ILE A 15 10.54 8.50 1.93
N ARG A 16 11.81 8.84 1.68
CA ARG A 16 12.21 10.21 1.30
C ARG A 16 11.52 10.67 0.04
N ARG A 17 11.37 9.78 -0.96
CA ARG A 17 10.70 10.12 -2.20
C ARG A 17 9.21 10.38 -1.99
N ALA A 18 8.52 9.55 -1.22
CA ALA A 18 7.13 9.76 -0.86
C ALA A 18 6.92 11.12 -0.17
N LYS A 19 7.77 11.45 0.80
CA LYS A 19 7.76 12.76 1.47
C LYS A 19 8.04 13.91 0.49
N ALA A 20 9.01 13.75 -0.41
CA ALA A 20 9.37 14.77 -1.38
C ALA A 20 8.26 15.07 -2.40
N VAL A 21 7.36 14.11 -2.67
CA VAL A 21 6.17 14.34 -3.49
C VAL A 21 4.95 14.74 -2.67
N GLY A 22 5.06 14.92 -1.34
CA GLY A 22 3.96 15.38 -0.48
C GLY A 22 3.03 14.27 0.03
N VAL A 23 3.49 13.01 0.08
CA VAL A 23 2.77 11.95 0.79
C VAL A 23 3.14 12.00 2.27
N GLU A 24 2.21 12.47 3.09
CA GLU A 24 2.43 12.68 4.54
C GLU A 24 2.20 11.40 5.35
N HIS A 25 1.21 10.59 4.95
CA HIS A 25 0.81 9.37 5.65
C HIS A 25 1.25 8.12 4.89
N LEU A 26 2.56 7.84 4.90
CA LEU A 26 3.09 6.60 4.34
C LEU A 26 3.25 5.54 5.44
N LEU A 27 2.51 4.45 5.31
CA LEU A 27 2.70 3.24 6.12
C LEU A 27 3.57 2.24 5.36
N VAL A 28 4.66 1.81 5.99
CA VAL A 28 5.54 0.77 5.44
C VAL A 28 5.32 -0.54 6.18
N PHE A 29 4.88 -1.56 5.45
CA PHE A 29 4.75 -2.90 5.99
C PHE A 29 6.07 -3.68 5.80
N ALA A 30 6.83 -3.83 6.87
CA ALA A 30 8.11 -4.51 6.91
C ALA A 30 7.92 -6.00 7.27
N LEU A 31 8.32 -6.90 6.37
CA LEU A 31 8.05 -8.34 6.49
C LEU A 31 9.22 -9.16 7.07
N ASP A 32 10.30 -8.48 7.43
CA ASP A 32 11.44 -9.03 8.16
C ASP A 32 12.05 -7.99 9.11
N GLU A 33 12.93 -8.44 10.01
CA GLU A 33 13.55 -7.58 11.02
C GLU A 33 14.38 -6.45 10.40
N GLU A 34 15.14 -6.75 9.35
CA GLU A 34 16.03 -5.79 8.69
C GLU A 34 15.22 -4.67 8.02
N ALA A 35 14.12 -5.01 7.36
CA ALA A 35 13.17 -4.08 6.77
C ALA A 35 12.55 -3.18 7.85
N TYR A 36 12.21 -3.75 9.01
CA TYR A 36 11.60 -2.99 10.10
C TYR A 36 12.60 -2.00 10.71
N VAL A 37 13.81 -2.45 11.00
CA VAL A 37 14.90 -1.61 11.51
C VAL A 37 15.21 -0.48 10.51
N SER A 38 15.34 -0.81 9.22
CA SER A 38 15.61 0.17 8.16
C SER A 38 14.48 1.20 8.03
N CYS A 39 13.22 0.77 8.12
CA CYS A 39 12.07 1.66 8.10
C CYS A 39 12.08 2.63 9.29
N ARG A 40 12.33 2.13 10.50
CA ARG A 40 12.38 2.96 11.72
C ARG A 40 13.53 3.95 11.67
N ALA A 41 14.69 3.54 11.14
CA ALA A 41 15.85 4.39 10.96
C ALA A 41 15.63 5.52 9.94
N ALA A 42 14.77 5.31 8.93
CA ALA A 42 14.41 6.31 7.93
C ALA A 42 13.51 7.44 8.46
N GLY A 43 13.16 7.43 9.75
CA GLY A 43 12.48 8.55 10.42
C GLY A 43 10.97 8.59 10.23
N THR A 44 10.34 7.49 9.78
CA THR A 44 8.88 7.33 9.83
C THR A 44 8.46 6.55 11.07
N SER A 45 7.39 6.99 11.73
CA SER A 45 6.77 6.26 12.85
C SER A 45 5.81 5.16 12.37
N LEU A 46 5.43 5.16 11.09
CA LEU A 46 4.40 4.28 10.52
C LEU A 46 5.03 3.01 9.90
N CYS A 47 5.86 2.30 10.67
CA CYS A 47 6.41 1.00 10.29
C CYS A 47 5.63 -0.11 10.99
N ILE A 48 5.00 -1.01 10.23
CA ILE A 48 4.30 -2.18 10.76
C ILE A 48 5.16 -3.43 10.54
N ARG A 49 5.27 -4.29 11.56
CA ARG A 49 5.90 -5.61 11.47
C ARG A 49 4.93 -6.62 10.90
N GLY A 50 5.39 -7.46 9.98
CA GLY A 50 4.64 -8.57 9.42
C GLY A 50 5.50 -9.79 9.19
N THR A 51 4.88 -10.82 8.65
CA THR A 51 5.54 -12.04 8.18
C THR A 51 5.43 -12.13 6.66
N PRO A 52 6.37 -12.78 5.95
CA PRO A 52 6.30 -12.89 4.50
C PRO A 52 5.05 -13.65 4.06
N SER A 53 4.12 -12.94 3.42
CA SER A 53 2.91 -13.53 2.83
C SER A 53 2.32 -12.56 1.82
N ILE A 54 1.85 -13.06 0.69
CA ILE A 54 1.16 -12.23 -0.31
C ILE A 54 -0.22 -11.77 0.20
N ILE A 55 -0.84 -12.53 1.11
CA ILE A 55 -2.16 -12.23 1.69
C ILE A 55 -2.16 -10.90 2.45
N ASN A 56 -1.00 -10.48 2.95
CA ASN A 56 -0.77 -9.19 3.61
C ASN A 56 -1.21 -7.98 2.77
N LYS A 57 -1.21 -8.14 1.44
CA LYS A 57 -1.70 -7.14 0.49
C LYS A 57 -3.19 -6.85 0.64
N PHE A 58 -3.95 -7.77 1.25
CA PHE A 58 -5.40 -7.68 1.42
C PHE A 58 -5.79 -7.54 2.89
N THR A 59 -5.09 -8.21 3.81
CA THR A 59 -5.40 -8.14 5.24
C THR A 59 -5.11 -6.77 5.84
N LEU A 60 -4.01 -6.13 5.48
CA LEU A 60 -3.67 -4.81 6.02
C LEU A 60 -4.66 -3.73 5.55
N PRO A 61 -5.00 -3.61 4.26
CA PRO A 61 -6.10 -2.75 3.84
C PRO A 61 -7.40 -3.05 4.57
N LEU A 62 -7.80 -4.33 4.71
CA LEU A 62 -9.03 -4.68 5.43
C LEU A 62 -9.05 -4.16 6.87
N ILE A 63 -7.93 -4.25 7.60
CA ILE A 63 -7.81 -3.72 8.96
C ILE A 63 -7.97 -2.19 8.97
N LEU A 64 -7.31 -1.49 8.05
CA LEU A 64 -7.36 -0.02 7.96
C LEU A 64 -8.75 0.50 7.54
N LEU A 65 -9.39 -0.17 6.59
CA LEU A 65 -10.75 0.17 6.15
C LEU A 65 -11.76 -0.03 7.29
N ARG A 66 -11.60 -1.06 8.13
CA ARG A 66 -12.41 -1.22 9.34
C ARG A 66 -12.20 -0.12 10.38
N ALA A 67 -11.07 0.58 10.33
CA ALA A 67 -10.79 1.76 11.14
C ALA A 67 -11.30 3.07 10.49
N GLY A 68 -12.01 3.00 9.35
CA GLY A 68 -12.55 4.17 8.66
C GLY A 68 -11.56 4.89 7.75
N LEU A 69 -10.44 4.24 7.38
CA LEU A 69 -9.38 4.85 6.58
C LEU A 69 -9.41 4.35 5.13
N ASP A 70 -9.44 5.27 4.18
CA ASP A 70 -9.17 4.96 2.77
C ASP A 70 -7.70 4.55 2.59
N VAL A 71 -7.45 3.58 1.70
CA VAL A 71 -6.13 3.01 1.53
C VAL A 71 -5.72 3.03 0.07
N LEU A 72 -4.62 3.72 -0.24
CA LEU A 72 -3.88 3.50 -1.48
C LEU A 72 -2.74 2.50 -1.21
N TRP A 73 -2.91 1.26 -1.65
CA TRP A 73 -1.84 0.28 -1.70
C TRP A 73 -0.90 0.57 -2.87
N VAL A 74 0.40 0.55 -2.59
CA VAL A 74 1.47 0.72 -3.58
C VAL A 74 2.54 -0.33 -3.30
N ASP A 75 2.85 -1.15 -4.31
CA ASP A 75 3.98 -2.08 -4.24
C ASP A 75 5.31 -1.33 -4.17
N PHE A 76 6.31 -1.95 -3.56
CA PHE A 76 7.55 -1.27 -3.22
C PHE A 76 8.45 -0.98 -4.44
N ASP A 77 8.24 -1.70 -5.53
CA ASP A 77 8.89 -1.49 -6.82
C ASP A 77 8.20 -0.41 -7.69
N VAL A 78 7.13 0.24 -7.17
CA VAL A 78 6.48 1.37 -7.83
C VAL A 78 7.20 2.67 -7.48
N PHE A 79 7.54 3.47 -8.50
CA PHE A 79 8.18 4.76 -8.30
C PHE A 79 7.17 5.92 -8.31
N LEU A 80 7.19 6.77 -7.28
CA LEU A 80 6.31 7.92 -7.16
C LEU A 80 6.87 9.16 -7.88
N PHE A 81 6.33 9.50 -9.04
CA PHE A 81 6.69 10.75 -9.75
C PHE A 81 6.01 12.00 -9.17
N ARG A 82 4.77 11.86 -8.67
CA ARG A 82 3.95 12.92 -8.09
C ARG A 82 3.08 12.34 -6.97
N ASN A 83 2.44 13.20 -6.17
CA ASN A 83 1.40 12.77 -5.22
C ASN A 83 0.18 12.23 -5.98
N PRO A 84 -0.21 10.96 -5.81
CA PRO A 84 -1.41 10.44 -6.46
C PRO A 84 -2.71 10.85 -5.73
N LEU A 85 -2.65 11.19 -4.43
CA LEU A 85 -3.84 11.39 -3.59
C LEU A 85 -4.81 12.47 -4.11
N PRO A 86 -4.36 13.65 -4.58
CA PRO A 86 -5.27 14.69 -5.09
C PRO A 86 -6.07 14.28 -6.34
N HIS A 87 -5.63 13.24 -7.05
CA HIS A 87 -6.34 12.72 -8.21
C HIS A 87 -7.35 11.64 -7.82
N LEU A 88 -7.05 10.86 -6.77
CA LEU A 88 -7.92 9.79 -6.28
C LEU A 88 -9.20 10.33 -5.63
N SER A 89 -9.13 11.47 -4.95
CA SER A 89 -10.30 12.12 -4.34
C SER A 89 -11.39 12.52 -5.34
N LYS A 90 -11.06 12.60 -6.65
CA LYS A 90 -12.05 12.87 -7.70
C LYS A 90 -12.90 11.65 -8.05
N TYR A 91 -12.40 10.47 -7.74
CA TYR A 91 -12.97 9.18 -8.11
C TYR A 91 -13.49 8.41 -6.90
N SER A 92 -13.10 8.77 -5.68
CA SER A 92 -13.56 8.14 -4.44
C SER A 92 -15.08 8.12 -4.35
N ASP A 93 -15.76 9.20 -4.75
CA ASP A 93 -17.22 9.28 -4.67
C ASP A 93 -17.95 8.49 -5.76
N GLN A 94 -17.22 8.03 -6.79
CA GLN A 94 -17.79 7.36 -7.96
C GLN A 94 -17.56 5.85 -7.95
N PHE A 95 -16.54 5.36 -7.24
CA PHE A 95 -16.11 3.97 -7.28
C PHE A 95 -15.74 3.44 -5.90
N ASP A 96 -16.12 2.18 -5.65
CA ASP A 96 -15.82 1.47 -4.41
C ASP A 96 -14.30 1.17 -4.26
N PHE A 97 -13.64 0.79 -5.35
CA PHE A 97 -12.19 0.61 -5.39
C PHE A 97 -11.68 0.84 -6.82
N LEU A 98 -10.40 1.20 -6.94
CA LEU A 98 -9.71 1.41 -8.21
C LEU A 98 -8.48 0.51 -8.27
N ILE A 99 -8.29 -0.20 -9.38
CA ILE A 99 -7.15 -1.10 -9.58
C ILE A 99 -6.46 -0.77 -10.90
N SER A 100 -5.13 -0.76 -10.89
CA SER A 100 -4.35 -0.55 -12.12
C SER A 100 -4.55 -1.70 -13.12
N ASP A 101 -4.46 -1.39 -14.41
CA ASP A 101 -4.41 -2.39 -15.49
C ASP A 101 -2.95 -2.77 -15.81
N SER A 102 -2.77 -3.98 -16.34
CA SER A 102 -1.50 -4.47 -16.88
C SER A 102 -1.47 -4.29 -18.39
N PHE A 103 -0.57 -3.40 -18.86
CA PHE A 103 -0.42 -3.09 -20.28
C PHE A 103 -0.14 -4.33 -21.16
N SER A 104 0.55 -5.34 -20.64
CA SER A 104 0.97 -6.50 -21.44
C SER A 104 -0.09 -7.59 -21.53
N THR A 105 -0.98 -7.72 -20.55
CA THR A 105 -1.87 -8.87 -20.40
C THR A 105 -3.36 -8.54 -20.42
N ARG A 106 -3.74 -7.25 -20.53
CA ARG A 106 -5.15 -6.77 -20.45
C ARG A 106 -5.88 -7.38 -19.25
N CYS A 107 -5.22 -7.34 -18.10
CA CYS A 107 -5.69 -7.93 -16.86
C CYS A 107 -5.33 -6.99 -15.71
N ILE A 108 -6.08 -7.06 -14.62
CA ILE A 108 -5.81 -6.25 -13.44
C ILE A 108 -4.40 -6.50 -12.89
N CYS A 109 -3.72 -5.41 -12.54
CA CYS A 109 -2.48 -5.41 -11.79
C CYS A 109 -2.78 -4.88 -10.40
N ASN A 110 -2.57 -5.70 -9.37
CA ASN A 110 -2.79 -5.26 -8.00
C ASN A 110 -1.63 -4.42 -7.44
N GLY A 111 -0.63 -4.03 -8.24
CA GLY A 111 0.53 -3.26 -7.79
C GLY A 111 0.20 -1.87 -7.24
N VAL A 112 -0.87 -1.26 -7.77
CA VAL A 112 -1.44 0.00 -7.28
C VAL A 112 -2.95 -0.16 -7.16
N VAL A 113 -3.48 -0.07 -5.95
CA VAL A 113 -4.91 -0.26 -5.68
C VAL A 113 -5.39 0.77 -4.67
N PHE A 114 -6.46 1.48 -4.99
CA PHE A 114 -7.18 2.32 -4.04
C PHE A 114 -8.40 1.58 -3.52
N PHE A 115 -8.54 1.51 -2.20
CA PHE A 115 -9.69 0.97 -1.50
C PHE A 115 -10.41 2.11 -0.77
N HIS A 116 -11.67 2.35 -1.12
CA HIS A 116 -12.53 3.24 -0.35
C HIS A 116 -13.03 2.50 0.90
N SER A 117 -13.04 3.17 2.04
CA SER A 117 -13.55 2.70 3.33
C SER A 117 -15.08 2.56 3.36
N LEU A 118 -15.62 1.75 2.46
CA LEU A 118 -17.04 1.40 2.36
C LEU A 118 -17.29 -0.02 2.88
N PRO A 119 -18.46 -0.29 3.49
CA PRO A 119 -18.82 -1.64 3.92
C PRO A 119 -18.76 -2.67 2.80
N ALA A 120 -19.13 -2.30 1.56
CA ALA A 120 -19.08 -3.20 0.41
C ALA A 120 -17.65 -3.69 0.11
N VAL A 121 -16.66 -2.78 0.13
CA VAL A 121 -15.24 -3.08 -0.10
C VAL A 121 -14.68 -3.96 1.02
N GLN A 122 -15.05 -3.69 2.27
CA GLN A 122 -14.63 -4.50 3.42
C GLN A 122 -15.15 -5.94 3.31
N HIS A 123 -16.42 -6.13 2.93
CA HIS A 123 -16.98 -7.46 2.72
C HIS A 123 -16.30 -8.19 1.55
N TRP A 124 -16.05 -7.48 0.43
CA TRP A 124 -15.36 -8.05 -0.71
C TRP A 124 -13.93 -8.49 -0.37
N LEU A 125 -13.15 -7.66 0.34
CA LEU A 125 -11.81 -8.02 0.80
C LEU A 125 -11.81 -9.20 1.77
N LEU A 126 -12.79 -9.27 2.68
CA LEU A 126 -12.93 -10.40 3.58
C LEU A 126 -13.21 -11.70 2.80
N ALA A 127 -14.10 -11.65 1.82
CA ALA A 127 -14.39 -12.79 0.95
C ALA A 127 -13.15 -13.23 0.16
N LEU A 128 -12.36 -12.28 -0.35
CA LEU A 128 -11.11 -12.57 -1.06
C LEU A 128 -10.06 -13.22 -0.15
N VAL A 129 -9.93 -12.78 1.10
CA VAL A 129 -8.99 -13.37 2.07
C VAL A 129 -9.41 -14.77 2.51
N GLN A 130 -10.71 -15.08 2.45
CA GLN A 130 -11.27 -16.38 2.82
C GLN A 130 -11.24 -17.43 1.69
N TRP A 131 -11.04 -16.99 0.44
CA TRP A 131 -10.99 -17.85 -0.74
C TRP A 131 -9.68 -18.65 -0.81
#